data_AF-A0A076GXY4-F1
#
_entry.id   AF-A0A076GXY4-F1
#
_cell.length_a   1.000
_cell.length_b   1.000
_cell.length_c   1.000
_cell.angle_alpha   90.00
_cell.angle_beta   90.00
_cell.angle_gamma   90.00
#
_symmetry.space_group_name_H-M   'P 1'
#
loop_
_entity.id
_entity.type
_entity.pdbx_description
1 polymer ?
#
loop_
_entity_poly.entity_id
_entity_poly.type
_entity_poly.pdbx_seq_one_letter_code
_entity_poly.pdbx_strand_id
1 'polypeptide(L)'
;MAQPAVRYQLALDLFTESVIKPDHDLRIDAADKGVYAELMEIRQHVLTYLTTLKEVHSIEMGDESDDLETSKTLLTKQAAQQS
;
A
#
# COMPACT_ATOMS: atom_id res chain seq x y z
N MET A 1 3.23 4.16 21.67
CA MET A 1 2.66 2.97 21.00
C MET A 1 2.51 3.32 19.53
N ALA A 2 3.04 2.53 18.59
CA ALA A 2 2.89 2.84 17.17
C ALA A 2 1.40 2.78 16.78
N GLN A 3 0.91 3.81 16.09
CA GLN A 3 -0.48 3.87 15.63
C GLN A 3 -0.82 2.63 14.77
N PRO A 4 -2.05 2.08 14.85
CA PRO A 4 -2.44 0.85 14.16
C PRO A 4 -2.21 0.90 12.64
N ALA A 5 -2.37 2.07 12.02
CA ALA A 5 -2.05 2.32 10.62
C ALA A 5 -0.59 2.04 10.26
N VAL A 6 0.34 2.52 11.10
CA VAL A 6 1.80 2.31 10.91
C VAL A 6 2.15 0.82 11.00
N ARG A 7 1.46 0.07 11.87
CA ARG A 7 1.68 -1.38 12.01
C ARG A 7 1.20 -2.14 10.77
N TYR A 8 0.06 -1.75 10.22
CA TYR A 8 -0.49 -2.37 9.01
C TYR A 8 0.40 -2.08 7.79
N GLN A 9 0.81 -0.83 7.61
CA GLN A 9 1.71 -0.44 6.51
C GLN A 9 3.03 -1.21 6.56
N LEU A 10 3.65 -1.32 7.75
CA LEU A 10 4.88 -2.09 7.92
C LEU A 10 4.69 -3.58 7.58
N ALA A 11 3.57 -4.17 8.00
CA ALA A 11 3.26 -5.56 7.68
C ALA A 11 3.07 -5.76 6.16
N LEU A 12 2.40 -4.83 5.49
CA LEU A 12 2.19 -4.85 4.05
C LEU A 12 3.52 -4.73 3.28
N ASP A 13 4.42 -3.85 3.72
CA ASP A 13 5.73 -3.67 3.09
C ASP A 13 6.60 -4.93 3.26
N LEU A 14 6.65 -5.51 4.47
CA LEU A 14 7.39 -6.76 4.73
C LEU A 14 6.85 -7.93 3.89
N PHE A 15 5.52 -8.04 3.77
CA PHE A 15 4.91 -9.08 2.94
C PHE A 15 5.22 -8.86 1.46
N THR A 16 5.12 -7.64 0.96
CA THR A 16 5.49 -7.29 -0.42
C THR A 16 6.94 -7.64 -0.73
N GLU A 17 7.86 -7.32 0.19
CA GLU A 17 9.28 -7.68 0.06
C GLU A 17 9.47 -9.22 -0.02
N SER A 18 8.72 -9.98 0.77
CA SER A 18 8.77 -11.45 0.74
C SER A 18 8.33 -12.04 -0.61
N VAL A 19 7.34 -11.44 -1.28
CA VAL A 19 6.87 -11.85 -2.61
C VAL A 19 7.84 -11.41 -3.72
N ILE A 20 8.51 -10.26 -3.54
CA ILE A 20 9.52 -9.78 -4.49
C ILE A 20 10.74 -10.71 -4.47
N LYS A 21 11.20 -11.09 -3.27
CA LYS A 21 12.37 -11.95 -3.09
C LYS A 21 12.18 -13.30 -3.81
N PRO A 22 13.21 -13.79 -4.49
CA PRO A 22 13.14 -15.10 -5.16
C PRO A 22 13.17 -16.22 -4.12
N ASP A 23 12.14 -17.06 -4.13
CA ASP A 23 12.21 -18.39 -3.53
C ASP A 23 12.81 -19.35 -4.58
N HIS A 24 14.08 -19.68 -4.43
CA HIS A 24 14.81 -20.48 -5.40
C HIS A 24 14.32 -21.92 -5.46
N ASP A 25 13.95 -22.51 -4.33
CA ASP A 25 13.47 -23.89 -4.25
C ASP A 25 12.11 -24.01 -4.94
N LEU A 26 11.20 -23.06 -4.68
CA LEU A 26 9.91 -23.01 -5.35
C LEU A 26 10.04 -22.84 -6.88
N ARG A 27 11.00 -22.03 -7.32
CA ARG A 27 11.24 -21.80 -8.75
C ARG A 27 11.82 -23.03 -9.45
N ILE A 28 12.71 -23.75 -8.78
CA ILE A 28 13.25 -25.02 -9.28
C ILE A 28 12.10 -26.03 -9.41
N ASP A 29 11.27 -26.16 -8.37
CA ASP A 29 10.13 -27.08 -8.38
C ASP A 29 9.13 -26.77 -9.51
N ALA A 30 8.84 -25.48 -9.73
CA ALA A 30 7.97 -25.05 -10.81
C ALA A 30 8.58 -25.26 -12.20
N ALA A 31 9.90 -25.10 -12.35
CA ALA A 31 10.61 -25.41 -13.59
C ALA A 31 10.57 -26.91 -13.90
N ASP A 32 10.82 -27.75 -12.90
CA ASP A 32 10.75 -29.22 -13.03
C ASP A 32 9.34 -29.71 -13.39
N LYS A 33 8.30 -29.00 -12.92
CA LYS A 33 6.90 -29.26 -13.26
C LYS A 33 6.43 -28.59 -14.56
N GLY A 34 7.27 -27.76 -15.19
CA GLY A 34 6.93 -27.03 -16.42
C GLY A 34 5.91 -25.90 -16.22
N VAL A 35 5.72 -25.40 -14.99
CA VAL A 35 4.73 -24.36 -14.63
C VAL A 35 5.39 -23.04 -14.16
N TYR A 36 6.64 -22.83 -14.55
CA TYR A 36 7.41 -21.66 -14.14
C TYR A 36 6.79 -20.34 -14.65
N ALA A 37 6.24 -20.34 -15.86
CA ALA A 37 5.63 -19.13 -16.44
C ALA A 37 4.38 -18.72 -15.67
N GLU A 38 3.50 -19.68 -15.38
CA GLU A 38 2.28 -19.51 -14.60
C GLU A 38 2.59 -19.08 -13.17
N LEU A 39 3.64 -19.65 -12.55
CA LEU A 39 4.10 -19.20 -11.23
C LEU A 39 4.51 -17.72 -11.25
N MET A 40 5.25 -17.30 -12.27
CA MET A 40 5.70 -15.90 -12.40
C MET A 40 4.54 -14.94 -12.72
N GLU A 41 3.55 -15.39 -13.50
CA GLU A 41 2.31 -14.66 -13.75
C GLU A 41 1.51 -14.45 -12.46
N ILE A 42 1.30 -15.52 -11.69
CA ILE A 42 0.61 -15.44 -10.39
C ILE A 42 1.35 -14.50 -9.45
N ARG A 43 2.69 -14.59 -9.37
CA ARG A 43 3.51 -13.65 -8.59
C ARG A 43 3.24 -12.21 -9.01
N GLN A 44 3.15 -11.92 -10.31
CA GLN A 44 2.88 -10.58 -10.80
C GLN A 44 1.47 -10.11 -10.40
N HIS A 45 0.45 -10.97 -10.48
CA HIS A 45 -0.90 -10.65 -10.02
C HIS A 45 -0.95 -10.29 -8.53
N VAL A 46 -0.24 -11.05 -7.69
CA VAL A 46 -0.14 -10.76 -6.25
C VAL A 46 0.52 -9.41 -6.01
N LEU A 47 1.64 -9.10 -6.68
CA LEU A 47 2.33 -7.81 -6.53
C LEU A 47 1.46 -6.62 -6.97
N THR A 48 0.73 -6.77 -8.07
CA THR A 48 -0.23 -5.75 -8.52
C THR A 48 -1.31 -5.51 -7.46
N TYR A 49 -1.88 -6.59 -6.90
CA TYR A 49 -2.88 -6.47 -5.85
C TYR A 49 -2.35 -5.77 -4.59
N LEU A 50 -1.15 -6.14 -4.13
CA LEU A 50 -0.52 -5.51 -2.96
C LEU A 50 -0.24 -4.01 -3.18
N THR A 51 0.10 -3.63 -4.41
CA THR A 51 0.30 -2.22 -4.79
C THR A 51 -1.00 -1.43 -4.69
N THR A 52 -2.08 -1.94 -5.29
CA THR A 52 -3.41 -1.31 -5.19
C THR A 52 -3.91 -1.26 -3.74
N LEU A 53 -3.65 -2.29 -2.94
CA LEU A 53 -4.02 -2.31 -1.53
C LEU A 53 -3.30 -1.21 -0.73
N LYS A 54 -2.02 -0.95 -1.03
CA LYS A 54 -1.24 0.13 -0.43
C LYS A 54 -1.79 1.51 -0.82
N GLU A 55 -2.17 1.69 -2.10
CA GLU A 55 -2.76 2.93 -2.61
C GLU A 55 -4.12 3.21 -1.95
N VAL A 56 -5.01 2.22 -1.92
CA VAL A 56 -6.33 2.34 -1.28
C VAL A 56 -6.18 2.64 0.21
N HIS A 57 -5.30 1.93 0.93
CA HIS A 57 -5.08 2.21 2.34
C HIS A 57 -4.52 3.62 2.59
N SER A 58 -3.66 4.11 1.70
CA SER A 58 -3.14 5.48 1.77
C SER A 58 -4.23 6.54 1.52
N ILE A 59 -5.22 6.24 0.67
CA ILE A 59 -6.37 7.12 0.42
C ILE A 59 -7.34 7.10 1.61
N GLU A 60 -7.68 5.92 2.14
CA GLU A 60 -8.62 5.78 3.26
C GLU A 60 -8.11 6.37 4.58
N MET A 61 -6.79 6.40 4.76
CA MET A 61 -6.15 6.92 5.97
C MET A 61 -6.12 8.46 6.05
N GLY A 62 -6.66 9.16 5.03
CA GLY A 62 -6.66 10.62 4.96
C GLY A 62 -5.25 11.13 4.65
N ASP A 63 -5.07 11.68 3.47
CA ASP A 63 -3.89 12.50 3.19
C ASP A 63 -3.91 13.68 4.18
N GLU A 64 -2.77 14.02 4.81
CA GLU A 64 -2.61 15.21 5.67
C GLU A 64 -3.09 16.50 4.96
N SER A 65 -3.21 16.46 3.62
CA SER A 65 -3.85 17.49 2.80
C SER A 65 -5.29 17.84 3.22
N ASP A 66 -6.11 16.89 3.67
CA ASP A 66 -7.52 17.13 3.99
C ASP A 66 -7.70 18.00 5.25
N ASP A 67 -6.83 17.80 6.25
CA ASP A 67 -6.81 18.59 7.48
C ASP A 67 -6.33 20.03 7.22
N LEU A 68 -5.39 20.20 6.29
CA LEU A 68 -4.85 21.50 5.92
C LEU A 68 -5.88 22.34 5.16
N GLU A 69 -6.62 21.74 4.22
CA GLU A 69 -7.66 22.42 3.46
C GLU A 69 -8.85 22.83 4.34
N THR A 70 -9.23 21.96 5.28
CA THR A 70 -10.27 22.24 6.27
C THR A 70 -9.89 23.41 7.17
N SER A 71 -8.65 23.44 7.67
CA SER A 71 -8.12 24.51 8.52
C SER A 71 -8.08 25.86 7.79
N LYS A 72 -7.63 25.87 6.54
CA LYS A 72 -7.56 27.08 5.70
C LYS A 72 -8.96 27.63 5.38
N THR A 73 -9.93 26.75 5.15
CA THR A 73 -11.33 27.12 4.89
C THR A 73 -11.99 27.72 6.15
N LEU A 74 -11.69 27.17 7.32
CA LEU A 74 -12.20 27.68 8.60
C LEU A 74 -11.65 29.07 8.94
N LEU A 75 -10.34 29.28 8.74
CA LEU A 75 -9.67 30.56 8.92
C LEU A 75 -10.25 31.64 7.99
N THR A 76 -10.48 31.29 6.72
CA THR A 76 -11.03 32.23 5.73
C THR A 76 -12.47 32.63 6.08
N LYS A 77 -13.29 31.69 6.58
CA LYS A 77 -14.66 31.98 7.04
C LYS A 77 -14.69 32.83 8.30
N GLN A 78 -13.78 32.62 9.25
CA GLN A 78 -13.67 33.45 10.45
C GLN A 78 -13.21 34.87 10.13
N ALA A 79 -12.25 35.02 9.20
CA ALA A 79 -11.79 36.33 8.76
C ALA A 79 -12.88 37.14 8.04
N ALA A 80 -13.76 36.48 7.28
CA ALA A 80 -14.88 37.11 6.58
C ALA A 80 -16.06 37.49 7.49
N GLN A 81 -16.15 36.94 8.71
CA GLN A 81 -17.22 37.24 9.67
C GLN A 81 -16.90 38.40 10.63
N GLN A 82 -15.66 38.93 10.60
CA GLN A 82 -15.21 40.04 11.45
C GLN A 82 -15.14 41.40 10.73
N SER A 83 -15.72 41.50 9.54
CA SER A 83 -15.75 42.73 8.71
C SER A 83 -17.16 43.15 8.34
#